data_AF-A0A6F8VGH2-F1
#
_entry.id   AF-A0A6F8VGH2-F1
#
_cell.length_a   1.000
_cell.length_b   1.000
_cell.length_c   1.000
_cell.angle_alpha   90.00
_cell.angle_beta   90.00
_cell.angle_gamma   90.00
#
_symmetry.space_group_name_H-M   'P 1'
#
loop_
_entity.id
_entity.type
_entity.pdbx_description
1 polymer ?
#
loop_
_entity_poly.entity_id
_entity_poly.type
_entity_poly.pdbx_seq_one_letter_code
_entity_poly.pdbx_strand_id
1 'polypeptide(L)' 'MAAVVTTPQLEANYDKFIAELTKLTRKYGVAIQSVGGVILADDPGEFGNVTYCADITSGDLLPEFPTD' A
#
# COMPACT_ATOMS: atom_id res chain seq x y z
N MET A 1 -10.99 -21.56 3.36
CA MET A 1 -11.52 -20.28 3.90
C MET A 1 -10.32 -19.52 4.42
N ALA A 2 -9.98 -18.39 3.81
CA ALA A 2 -8.92 -17.54 4.31
C ALA A 2 -9.33 -16.96 5.67
N ALA A 3 -8.40 -16.92 6.62
CA ALA A 3 -8.69 -16.39 7.94
C ALA A 3 -8.86 -14.87 7.85
N VAL A 4 -10.04 -14.37 8.21
CA VAL A 4 -10.30 -12.93 8.31
C VAL A 4 -9.28 -12.32 9.28
N VAL A 5 -8.46 -11.40 8.78
CA VAL A 5 -7.47 -10.69 9.60
C VAL A 5 -8.23 -9.85 10.63
N THR A 6 -8.00 -10.13 11.90
CA THR A 6 -8.60 -9.32 12.99
C THR A 6 -7.92 -7.95 13.04
N THR A 7 -8.66 -6.92 13.45
CA THR A 7 -8.19 -5.51 13.49
C THR A 7 -6.76 -5.32 14.05
N PRO A 8 -6.33 -6.00 15.13
CA PRO A 8 -4.97 -5.86 15.65
C PRO A 8 -3.86 -6.37 14.71
N GLN A 9 -4.16 -7.42 13.94
CA GLN A 9 -3.20 -7.96 12.99
C GLN A 9 -3.07 -7.07 11.74
N LEU A 10 -4.16 -6.39 11.37
CA LEU A 10 -4.15 -5.38 10.32
C LEU A 10 -3.32 -4.16 10.72
N GLU A 11 -3.48 -3.68 11.95
CA GLU A 11 -2.66 -2.59 12.54
C GLU A 11 -1.17 -2.97 12.57
N ALA A 12 -0.84 -4.19 13.02
CA ALA A 12 0.55 -4.66 13.04
C ALA A 12 1.17 -4.79 11.64
N ASN A 13 0.36 -5.15 10.62
CA ASN A 13 0.82 -5.17 9.23
C ASN A 13 1.01 -3.74 8.69
N TYR A 14 0.13 -2.82 9.07
CA TYR A 14 0.24 -1.41 8.72
C TYR A 14 1.53 -0.80 9.29
N ASP A 15 1.84 -1.05 10.56
CA ASP A 15 3.09 -0.58 11.18
C ASP A 15 4.35 -1.10 10.46
N LYS A 16 4.35 -2.39 10.08
CA LYS A 16 5.44 -2.98 9.28
C LYS A 16 5.55 -2.31 7.91
N PHE A 17 4.41 -2.05 7.25
CA PHE A 17 4.39 -1.33 5.98
C PHE A 17 4.98 0.08 6.11
N ILE A 18 4.63 0.84 7.15
CA ILE A 18 5.20 2.16 7.41
C ILE A 18 6.73 2.09 7.61
N ALA A 19 7.22 1.07 8.33
CA ALA A 19 8.65 0.88 8.54
C ALA A 19 9.40 0.60 7.21
N GLU A 20 8.86 -0.25 6.35
CA GLU A 20 9.46 -0.54 5.04
C GLU A 20 9.34 0.64 4.06
N LEU A 21 8.19 1.31 4.02
CA LEU A 21 7.99 2.53 3.23
C LEU A 21 8.97 3.64 3.66
N THR A 22 9.26 3.76 4.95
CA THR A 22 10.27 4.70 5.45
C THR A 22 11.67 4.37 4.91
N LYS A 23 12.05 3.09 4.88
CA LYS A 23 13.33 2.65 4.30
C LYS A 23 13.39 2.96 2.80
N LEU A 24 12.32 2.67 2.06
CA LEU A 24 12.20 2.99 0.63
C LEU A 24 12.29 4.49 0.38
N THR A 25 11.58 5.29 1.16
CA THR A 25 11.57 6.76 1.09
C THR A 25 12.99 7.30 1.25
N ARG A 26 13.73 6.83 2.25
CA ARG A 26 15.13 7.24 2.47
C ARG A 26 16.06 6.77 1.36
N LYS A 27 15.83 5.57 0.80
CA LYS A 27 16.67 5.00 -0.25
C LYS A 27 16.54 5.74 -1.57
N TYR A 28 15.31 6.11 -1.95
CA TYR A 28 15.03 6.70 -3.26
C TYR A 28 14.81 8.22 -3.23
N GLY A 29 14.73 8.82 -2.04
CA GLY A 29 14.48 10.26 -1.89
C GLY A 29 13.06 10.68 -2.30
N VAL A 30 12.12 9.73 -2.38
CA VAL A 30 10.72 9.96 -2.78
C VAL A 30 9.83 9.67 -1.58
N ALA A 31 9.06 10.66 -1.14
CA ALA A 31 8.08 10.53 -0.07
C ALA A 31 6.67 10.52 -0.64
N ILE A 32 5.81 9.64 -0.14
CA ILE A 32 4.40 9.57 -0.52
C ILE A 32 3.58 10.22 0.60
N GLN A 33 2.78 11.22 0.23
CA GLN A 33 1.72 11.74 1.08
C GLN A 33 0.38 11.19 0.58
N SER A 34 -0.29 10.38 1.38
CA SER A 34 -1.66 9.97 1.07
C SER A 34 -2.64 11.07 1.49
N VAL A 35 -3.38 11.61 0.52
CA VAL A 35 -4.53 12.49 0.73
C VAL A 35 -5.77 11.72 0.28
N GLY A 36 -6.67 11.40 1.22
CA GLY A 36 -7.86 10.58 0.96
C GLY A 36 -7.82 9.16 1.58
N GLY A 37 -6.68 8.74 2.14
CA GLY A 37 -6.57 7.51 2.94
C GLY A 37 -5.75 6.39 2.28
N VAL A 38 -5.61 5.28 3.00
CA VAL A 38 -4.86 4.09 2.55
C VAL A 38 -5.84 2.93 2.41
N ILE A 39 -5.72 2.16 1.32
CA ILE A 39 -6.49 0.93 1.11
C ILE A 39 -5.78 -0.21 1.83
N LEU A 40 -6.50 -0.92 2.70
CA LEU A 40 -5.99 -2.05 3.46
C LEU A 40 -6.69 -3.32 2.94
N ALA A 41 -5.92 -4.40 2.73
CA ALA A 41 -6.47 -5.69 2.34
C ALA A 41 -6.85 -6.52 3.57
N ASP A 42 -7.98 -7.23 3.47
CA ASP A 42 -8.41 -8.20 4.48
C ASP A 42 -7.63 -9.52 4.34
N ASP A 43 -7.25 -9.90 3.12
CA ASP A 43 -6.33 -11.00 2.82
C ASP A 43 -5.04 -10.50 2.11
N PRO A 44 -3.84 -10.91 2.56
CA PRO A 44 -2.58 -10.47 1.94
C PRO A 44 -2.45 -10.74 0.44
N GLY A 45 -3.19 -11.72 -0.10
CA GLY A 45 -3.19 -12.07 -1.51
C GLY A 45 -3.98 -11.12 -2.40
N GLU A 46 -4.87 -10.28 -1.85
CA GLU A 46 -5.70 -9.32 -2.61
C GLU A 46 -4.85 -8.32 -3.42
N PHE A 47 -3.64 -8.02 -2.95
CA PHE A 47 -2.71 -7.13 -3.62
C PHE A 47 -1.62 -7.85 -4.41
N GLY A 48 -1.75 -9.18 -4.63
CA GLY A 48 -0.71 -9.99 -5.28
C GLY A 48 -0.31 -9.51 -6.67
N ASN A 49 -1.21 -8.83 -7.37
CA ASN A 49 -1.01 -8.31 -8.73
C ASN A 49 -1.21 -6.78 -8.83
N VAL A 50 -1.20 -6.05 -7.72
CA VAL A 50 -1.36 -4.58 -7.75
C VAL A 50 -0.14 -3.94 -8.40
N THR A 51 -0.38 -3.00 -9.30
CA THR A 51 0.65 -2.11 -9.87
C THR A 51 0.36 -0.67 -9.47
N TYR A 52 1.33 0.23 -9.68
CA TYR A 52 1.12 1.66 -9.47
C TYR A 52 1.36 2.42 -10.76
N CYS A 53 0.42 3.26 -11.15
CA CYS A 53 0.58 4.22 -12.23
C CYS A 53 1.02 5.56 -11.64
N ALA A 54 2.18 6.04 -12.09
CA ALA A 54 2.75 7.30 -11.66
C ALA A 54 2.56 8.34 -12.77
N ASP A 55 1.72 9.35 -12.52
CA ASP A 55 1.74 10.57 -13.31
C ASP A 55 2.66 11.58 -12.62
N ILE A 56 3.91 11.62 -13.06
CA ILE A 56 4.94 12.51 -12.52
C ILE A 56 4.58 13.99 -12.76
N THR A 57 3.71 14.28 -13.73
CA THR A 57 3.32 15.64 -14.08
C THR A 57 2.32 16.21 -13.07
N SER A 58 1.35 15.41 -12.64
CA SER A 58 0.39 15.80 -11.58
C SER A 58 0.90 15.49 -10.18
N GLY A 59 1.86 14.56 -10.04
CA GLY A 59 2.34 14.03 -8.77
C GLY A 59 1.48 12.89 -8.22
N ASP A 60 0.54 12.38 -9.02
CA ASP A 60 -0.36 11.30 -8.61
C ASP A 60 0.34 9.94 -8.67
N LEU A 61 0.12 9.14 -7.63
CA LEU A 61 0.54 7.75 -7.56
C LEU A 61 -0.69 6.91 -7.21
N LEU A 62 -1.33 6.33 -8.23
CA LEU A 62 -2.58 5.60 -8.08
C LEU A 62 -2.33 4.09 -8.16
N PRO A 63 -2.94 3.30 -7.26
CA PRO A 63 -2.92 1.85 -7.41
C PRO A 63 -3.80 1.43 -8.59
N GLU A 64 -3.25 0.57 -9.44
CA GLU A 64 -3.98 -0.13 -10.49
C GLU A 64 -4.22 -1.56 -10.02
N PHE A 65 -5.50 -1.91 -9.86
CA PHE A 65 -5.91 -3.27 -9.54
C PHE A 65 -6.21 -4.02 -10.84
N PRO A 66 -5.88 -5.33 -10.93
CA PRO A 66 -6.27 -6.13 -12.08
C PRO A 66 -7.79 -6.07 -12.24
N THR A 67 -8.25 -5.86 -13.47
CA THR A 67 -9.64 -6.13 -13.82
C THR A 67 -9.73 -7.62 -14.15
N ASP A 68 -10.71 -8.30 -13.54
CA ASP A 68 -11.03 -9.73 -13.76
C ASP A 68 -11.36 -10.00 -15.25
#